data_AF-A0A377TC35-F1
#
_entry.id   AF-A0A377TC35-F1
#
_cell.length_a   1.000
_cell.length_b   1.000
_cell.length_c   1.000
_cell.angle_alpha   90.00
_cell.angle_beta   90.00
_cell.angle_gamma   90.00
#
_symmetry.space_group_name_H-M   'P 1'
#
loop_
_entity.id
_entity.type
_entity.pdbx_description
1 polymer ?
#
loop_
_entity_poly.entity_id
_entity_poly.type
_entity_poly.pdbx_seq_one_letter_code
_entity_poly.pdbx_strand_id
1 'polypeptide(L)'
;MSKLSIKHVIVHELIKEAQKDFDHSNRYNLRDTELDKSNAIVQKLVDGVVDLYGSRGNLAHHGVFKSDPTLCGPVPDLFNTYRSVTPSNTVDFINISKQIMMQMYKEAKNQTWSSGGYVVFTDYESQGLRYLLVTMIKKKNGVTISENLNPEEMIH
;
A
#
# COMPACT_ATOMS: atom_id res chain seq x y z
N MET A 1 -14.72 17.52 4.42
CA MET A 1 -13.89 16.42 3.88
C MET A 1 -13.98 16.45 2.37
N SER A 2 -12.87 16.42 1.66
CA SER A 2 -12.90 16.29 0.20
C SER A 2 -13.54 14.96 -0.18
N LYS A 3 -14.46 14.96 -1.14
CA LYS A 3 -15.12 13.74 -1.63
C LYS A 3 -14.08 12.82 -2.26
N LEU A 4 -13.63 11.82 -1.50
CA LEU A 4 -12.74 10.77 -1.96
C LEU A 4 -13.54 9.71 -2.74
N SER A 5 -13.04 9.26 -3.88
CA SER A 5 -13.62 8.16 -4.64
C SER A 5 -12.60 7.04 -4.79
N ILE A 6 -12.80 5.94 -4.06
CA ILE A 6 -11.95 4.74 -4.14
C ILE A 6 -12.22 4.04 -5.48
N LYS A 7 -11.19 3.87 -6.32
CA LYS A 7 -11.25 3.03 -7.52
C LYS A 7 -10.94 1.59 -7.15
N HIS A 8 -9.80 1.41 -6.48
CA HIS A 8 -9.29 0.13 -6.05
C HIS A 8 -8.66 0.18 -4.65
N VAL A 9 -8.77 -0.91 -3.90
CA VAL A 9 -8.14 -1.04 -2.58
C VAL A 9 -7.79 -2.49 -2.25
N ILE A 10 -6.57 -2.71 -1.76
CA ILE A 10 -6.10 -4.01 -1.32
C ILE A 10 -5.12 -3.85 -0.16
N VAL A 11 -5.05 -4.87 0.68
CA VAL A 11 -4.10 -4.96 1.80
C VAL A 11 -3.27 -6.22 1.60
N HIS A 12 -1.97 -6.07 1.83
CA HIS A 12 -0.98 -7.13 1.90
C HIS A 12 -0.25 -7.06 3.23
N GLU A 13 0.56 -8.06 3.53
CA GLU A 13 1.46 -8.04 4.67
C GLU A 13 2.89 -8.33 4.22
N LEU A 14 3.84 -7.50 4.65
CA LEU A 14 5.26 -7.82 4.58
C LEU A 14 5.65 -8.43 5.94
N ILE A 15 6.09 -9.68 5.94
CA ILE A 15 6.37 -10.42 7.18
C ILE A 15 7.85 -10.22 7.52
N LYS A 16 8.12 -9.32 8.46
CA LYS A 16 9.48 -8.99 8.88
C LYS A 16 9.56 -8.48 10.32
N GLU A 17 10.32 -9.18 11.15
CA GLU A 17 10.68 -8.70 12.49
C GLU A 17 11.99 -7.90 12.45
N ALA A 18 12.02 -6.74 13.11
CA ALA A 18 13.23 -5.91 13.18
C ALA A 18 14.40 -6.68 13.82
N GLN A 19 15.62 -6.40 13.36
CA GLN A 19 16.87 -7.02 13.83
C GLN A 19 17.03 -8.53 13.62
N LYS A 20 16.00 -9.24 13.16
CA LYS A 20 16.10 -10.64 12.74
C LYS A 20 16.50 -10.73 11.27
N ASP A 21 16.64 -11.92 10.72
CA ASP A 21 16.66 -12.10 9.26
C ASP A 21 15.22 -12.15 8.71
N PHE A 22 15.04 -12.23 7.39
CA PHE A 22 13.75 -12.62 6.79
C PHE A 22 13.55 -14.13 6.87
N ASP A 23 12.32 -14.56 7.11
CA ASP A 23 11.92 -15.90 6.66
C ASP A 23 11.73 -15.85 5.15
N HIS A 24 12.75 -16.32 4.41
CA HIS A 24 12.72 -16.32 2.95
C HIS A 24 11.67 -17.27 2.35
N SER A 25 11.15 -18.22 3.13
CA SER A 25 10.07 -19.11 2.70
C SER A 25 8.69 -18.46 2.91
N ASN A 26 8.56 -17.61 3.94
CA ASN A 26 7.31 -16.91 4.29
C ASN A 26 7.50 -15.39 4.41
N ARG A 27 7.71 -14.74 3.25
CA ARG A 27 8.12 -13.32 3.16
C ARG A 27 6.96 -12.33 3.26
N TYR A 28 5.77 -12.76 2.88
CA TYR A 28 4.60 -11.92 2.72
C TYR A 28 3.32 -12.74 2.74
N ASN A 29 2.24 -12.10 3.20
CA ASN A 29 0.87 -12.57 3.00
C ASN A 29 0.23 -11.71 1.90
N LEU A 30 0.06 -12.27 0.71
CA LEU A 30 -0.48 -11.56 -0.44
C LEU A 30 -1.93 -11.94 -0.65
N ARG A 31 -2.77 -10.92 -0.87
CA ARG A 31 -4.18 -11.09 -1.20
C ARG A 31 -4.38 -11.19 -2.71
N ASP A 32 -5.34 -12.00 -3.14
CA ASP A 32 -5.69 -12.22 -4.55
C ASP A 32 -6.97 -11.49 -5.01
N THR A 33 -7.67 -10.81 -4.10
CA THR A 33 -8.92 -10.09 -4.34
C THR A 33 -8.88 -8.68 -3.76
N GLU A 34 -9.70 -7.78 -4.29
CA GLU A 34 -9.83 -6.44 -3.70
C GLU A 34 -10.70 -6.47 -2.43
N LEU A 35 -10.50 -5.44 -1.59
CA LEU A 35 -11.45 -5.12 -0.53
C LEU A 35 -12.72 -4.52 -1.13
N ASP A 36 -13.86 -4.79 -0.48
CA ASP A 36 -15.12 -4.18 -0.86
C ASP A 36 -15.13 -2.69 -0.49
N LYS A 37 -15.03 -1.82 -1.50
CA LYS A 37 -15.05 -0.35 -1.34
C LYS A 37 -16.39 0.23 -0.87
N SER A 38 -17.46 -0.56 -0.87
CA SER A 38 -18.74 -0.16 -0.27
C SER A 38 -18.80 -0.41 1.24
N ASN A 39 -17.86 -1.21 1.78
CA ASN A 39 -17.77 -1.48 3.20
C ASN A 39 -17.30 -0.23 3.97
N ALA A 40 -18.06 0.15 5.01
CA ALA A 40 -17.78 1.34 5.80
C ALA A 40 -16.42 1.31 6.53
N ILE A 41 -15.95 0.13 6.97
CA ILE A 41 -14.65 -0.01 7.63
C ILE A 41 -13.52 0.16 6.61
N VAL A 42 -13.69 -0.35 5.39
CA VAL A 42 -12.75 -0.12 4.28
C VAL A 42 -12.68 1.38 3.94
N GLN A 43 -13.81 2.07 3.88
CA GLN A 43 -13.84 3.53 3.66
C GLN A 43 -13.11 4.28 4.79
N LYS A 44 -13.41 3.97 6.06
CA LYS A 44 -12.71 4.55 7.22
C LYS A 44 -11.20 4.31 7.16
N LEU A 45 -10.76 3.11 6.77
CA LEU A 45 -9.34 2.81 6.60
C LEU A 45 -8.71 3.72 5.54
N VAL A 46 -9.32 3.80 4.36
CA VAL A 46 -8.77 4.61 3.25
C VAL A 46 -8.78 6.09 3.61
N ASP A 47 -9.87 6.61 4.16
CA ASP A 47 -9.96 7.99 4.62
C ASP A 47 -8.87 8.29 5.66
N GLY A 48 -8.70 7.41 6.65
CA GLY A 48 -7.67 7.57 7.68
C GLY A 48 -6.23 7.60 7.14
N VAL A 49 -5.89 6.76 6.17
CA VAL A 49 -4.55 6.80 5.56
C VAL A 49 -4.38 7.97 4.61
N VAL A 50 -5.41 8.35 3.86
CA VAL A 50 -5.37 9.52 2.97
C VAL A 50 -5.26 10.81 3.78
N ASP A 51 -5.99 10.95 4.88
CA ASP A 51 -5.89 12.11 5.77
C ASP A 51 -4.50 12.20 6.43
N LEU A 52 -3.96 11.05 6.87
CA LEU A 52 -2.62 10.99 7.46
C LEU A 52 -1.58 11.47 6.45
N TYR A 53 -1.54 10.91 5.24
CA TYR A 53 -0.48 11.18 4.24
C TYR A 53 -0.77 12.35 3.28
N GLY A 54 -2.02 12.79 3.18
CA GLY A 54 -2.47 13.86 2.29
C GLY A 54 -2.60 15.24 2.94
N SER A 55 -2.41 15.36 4.26
CA SER A 55 -2.48 16.64 4.96
C SER A 55 -1.29 17.55 4.62
N ARG A 56 -1.58 18.85 4.36
CA ARG A 56 -0.53 19.87 4.16
C ARG A 56 0.34 19.97 5.41
N GLY A 57 1.64 19.76 5.25
CA GLY A 57 2.60 19.79 6.35
C GLY A 57 3.00 18.41 6.88
N ASN A 58 2.44 17.32 6.35
CA ASN A 58 3.01 16.01 6.63
C ASN A 58 4.44 15.94 6.04
N LEU A 59 5.42 15.87 6.94
CA LEU A 59 6.85 15.77 6.66
C LEU A 59 7.25 14.39 6.12
N ALA A 60 6.32 13.61 5.58
CA ALA A 60 6.64 12.39 4.84
C ALA A 60 7.59 12.79 3.70
N HIS A 61 8.89 12.57 3.94
CA HIS A 61 9.98 12.97 3.09
C HIS A 61 9.66 12.60 1.64
N HIS A 62 9.54 13.61 0.78
CA HIS A 62 9.24 13.37 -0.63
C HIS A 62 10.51 12.81 -1.28
N GLY A 63 10.49 11.51 -1.55
CA GLY A 63 11.47 10.88 -2.43
C GLY A 63 11.07 11.08 -3.88
N VAL A 64 12.04 11.29 -4.76
CA VAL A 64 11.86 11.10 -6.20
C VAL A 64 12.45 9.76 -6.59
N PHE A 65 11.83 9.08 -7.54
CA PHE A 65 12.48 7.92 -8.17
C PHE A 65 13.79 8.37 -8.82
N LYS A 66 14.83 7.54 -8.71
CA LYS A 66 16.12 7.82 -9.33
C LYS A 66 15.94 7.87 -10.84
N SER A 67 16.51 8.86 -11.51
CA SER A 67 16.45 8.97 -12.98
C SER A 67 17.39 8.00 -13.69
N ASP A 68 18.41 7.49 -13.01
CA ASP A 68 19.34 6.51 -13.55
C ASP A 68 18.64 5.15 -13.76
N PRO A 69 18.51 4.65 -15.01
CA PRO A 69 17.84 3.39 -15.30
C PRO A 69 18.42 2.18 -14.56
N THR A 70 19.70 2.23 -14.20
CA THR A 70 20.38 1.13 -13.47
C THR A 70 20.04 1.10 -11.98
N LEU A 71 19.55 2.21 -11.43
CA LEU A 71 19.27 2.38 -9.99
C LEU A 71 17.78 2.64 -9.69
N CYS A 72 16.97 2.94 -10.70
CA CYS A 72 15.56 3.31 -10.58
C CYS A 72 14.66 2.17 -10.06
N GLY A 73 15.06 0.92 -10.34
CA GLY A 73 14.22 -0.24 -10.11
C GLY A 73 12.98 -0.24 -11.01
N PRO A 74 12.12 -1.27 -10.89
CA PRO A 74 11.02 -1.45 -11.85
C PRO A 74 9.72 -0.72 -11.48
N VAL A 75 9.61 -0.18 -10.25
CA VAL A 75 8.36 0.41 -9.75
C VAL A 75 7.85 1.55 -10.63
N PRO A 76 8.68 2.47 -11.15
CA PRO A 76 8.18 3.56 -11.99
C PRO A 76 7.54 3.10 -13.30
N ASP A 77 8.15 2.12 -13.97
CA ASP A 77 7.59 1.56 -15.21
C ASP A 77 6.31 0.77 -14.96
N LEU A 78 6.28 0.00 -13.87
CA LEU A 78 5.07 -0.69 -13.41
C LEU A 78 3.93 0.30 -13.15
N PHE A 79 4.23 1.40 -12.43
CA PHE A 79 3.28 2.47 -12.16
C PHE A 79 2.78 3.14 -13.44
N ASN A 80 3.67 3.51 -14.36
CA ASN A 80 3.31 4.14 -15.62
C ASN A 80 2.40 3.23 -16.47
N THR A 81 2.75 1.94 -16.54
CA THR A 81 1.95 0.92 -17.24
C THR A 81 0.54 0.84 -16.65
N TYR A 82 0.43 0.62 -15.35
CA TYR A 82 -0.86 0.57 -14.65
C TYR A 82 -1.67 1.86 -14.82
N ARG A 83 -1.02 3.03 -14.69
CA ARG A 83 -1.68 4.34 -14.70
C ARG A 83 -2.21 4.73 -16.08
N SER A 84 -1.60 4.22 -17.14
CA SER A 84 -1.99 4.46 -18.54
C SER A 84 -3.31 3.77 -18.92
N VAL A 85 -3.69 2.70 -18.23
CA VAL A 85 -4.95 1.98 -18.46
C VAL A 85 -6.12 2.78 -17.87
N THR A 86 -7.07 3.16 -18.74
CA THR A 86 -8.27 3.93 -18.37
C THR A 86 -9.51 3.38 -19.07
N PRO A 87 -10.54 2.91 -18.34
CA PRO A 87 -10.60 2.81 -16.88
C PRO A 87 -9.62 1.76 -16.35
N SER A 88 -9.12 1.96 -15.13
CA SER A 88 -8.32 0.94 -14.45
C SER A 88 -9.15 -0.30 -14.15
N ASN A 89 -8.47 -1.45 -14.05
CA ASN A 89 -9.12 -2.72 -13.74
C ASN A 89 -8.45 -3.43 -12.55
N THR A 90 -9.21 -4.34 -11.96
CA THR A 90 -8.84 -5.12 -10.77
C THR A 90 -7.61 -5.99 -10.98
N VAL A 91 -7.48 -6.64 -12.15
CA VAL A 91 -6.39 -7.57 -12.42
C VAL A 91 -5.05 -6.82 -12.44
N ASP A 92 -4.99 -5.70 -13.15
CA ASP A 92 -3.78 -4.88 -13.24
C ASP A 92 -3.42 -4.26 -11.88
N PHE A 93 -4.42 -3.83 -11.09
CA PHE A 93 -4.21 -3.29 -9.74
C PHE A 93 -3.64 -4.34 -8.76
N ILE A 94 -4.17 -5.56 -8.78
CA ILE A 94 -3.66 -6.66 -7.96
C ILE A 94 -2.24 -7.05 -8.41
N ASN A 95 -1.98 -7.03 -9.72
CA ASN A 95 -0.65 -7.34 -10.23
C ASN A 95 0.38 -6.29 -9.77
N ILE A 96 0.12 -4.99 -9.95
CA ILE A 96 1.07 -3.94 -9.53
C ILE A 96 1.31 -3.96 -8.01
N SER A 97 0.26 -4.14 -7.19
CA SER A 97 0.41 -4.19 -5.72
C SER A 97 1.32 -5.34 -5.28
N LYS A 98 1.16 -6.54 -5.85
CA LYS A 98 2.07 -7.67 -5.60
C LYS A 98 3.49 -7.41 -6.08
N GLN A 99 3.67 -6.81 -7.26
CA GLN A 99 5.00 -6.49 -7.77
C GLN A 99 5.72 -5.48 -6.86
N ILE A 100 5.02 -4.48 -6.35
CA ILE A 100 5.57 -3.53 -5.37
C ILE A 100 5.97 -4.26 -4.08
N MET A 101 5.14 -5.18 -3.57
CA MET A 101 5.51 -6.00 -2.40
C MET A 101 6.81 -6.79 -2.61
N MET A 102 7.02 -7.35 -3.80
CA MET A 102 8.27 -8.04 -4.14
C MET A 102 9.49 -7.10 -4.12
N GLN A 103 9.33 -5.85 -4.57
CA GLN A 103 10.40 -4.85 -4.49
C GLN A 103 10.65 -4.40 -3.05
N MET A 104 9.61 -4.20 -2.25
CA MET A 104 9.75 -3.91 -0.82
C MET A 104 10.56 -4.99 -0.09
N TYR A 105 10.29 -6.28 -0.38
CA TYR A 105 11.10 -7.39 0.13
C TYR A 105 12.57 -7.32 -0.33
N LYS A 106 12.82 -7.07 -1.62
CA LYS A 106 14.19 -6.99 -2.16
C LYS A 106 15.02 -5.88 -1.52
N GLU A 107 14.40 -4.75 -1.22
CA GLU A 107 15.06 -3.63 -0.54
C GLU A 107 15.24 -3.94 0.95
N ALA A 108 14.23 -4.50 1.61
CA ALA A 108 14.25 -4.74 3.06
C ALA A 108 15.17 -5.90 3.48
N LYS A 109 15.37 -6.91 2.63
CA LYS A 109 16.11 -8.14 3.02
C LYS A 109 17.54 -7.89 3.50
N ASN A 110 18.17 -6.81 3.04
CA ASN A 110 19.53 -6.44 3.44
C ASN A 110 19.56 -5.34 4.52
N GLN A 111 18.41 -4.98 5.09
CA GLN A 111 18.26 -3.87 6.04
C GLN A 111 17.93 -4.40 7.44
N THR A 112 18.92 -4.46 8.32
CA THR A 112 18.79 -5.01 9.69
C THR A 112 17.69 -4.34 10.51
N TRP A 113 17.50 -3.03 10.32
CA TRP A 113 16.55 -2.23 11.09
C TRP A 113 15.16 -2.13 10.45
N SER A 114 14.96 -2.77 9.29
CA SER A 114 13.64 -2.81 8.65
C SER A 114 12.68 -3.70 9.45
N SER A 115 11.42 -3.26 9.53
CA SER A 115 10.31 -4.05 10.07
C SER A 115 9.19 -4.13 9.03
N GLY A 116 8.42 -5.20 9.10
CA GLY A 116 7.25 -5.45 8.28
C GLY A 116 5.98 -4.86 8.89
N GLY A 117 4.86 -5.24 8.30
CA GLY A 117 3.52 -4.79 8.67
C GLY A 117 2.55 -4.88 7.50
N TYR A 118 1.32 -4.42 7.74
CA TYR A 118 0.29 -4.37 6.72
C TYR A 118 0.52 -3.20 5.78
N VAL A 119 0.50 -3.48 4.48
CA VAL A 119 0.69 -2.49 3.43
C VAL A 119 -0.65 -2.29 2.72
N VAL A 120 -1.18 -1.09 2.83
CA VAL A 120 -2.41 -0.64 2.17
C VAL A 120 -2.04 -0.04 0.83
N PHE A 121 -2.65 -0.57 -0.22
CA PHE A 121 -2.61 0.00 -1.56
C PHE A 121 -4.00 0.56 -1.86
N THR A 122 -4.07 1.83 -2.27
CA THR A 122 -5.33 2.43 -2.69
C THR A 122 -5.14 3.33 -3.90
N ASP A 123 -5.89 3.04 -4.96
CA ASP A 123 -6.05 3.90 -6.12
C ASP A 123 -7.36 4.68 -5.95
N TYR A 124 -7.26 6.01 -5.93
CA TYR A 124 -8.38 6.87 -5.60
C TYR A 124 -8.35 8.18 -6.38
N GLU A 125 -9.53 8.78 -6.52
CA GLU A 125 -9.68 10.13 -7.03
C GLU A 125 -10.03 11.10 -5.89
N SER A 126 -9.32 12.24 -5.87
CA SER A 126 -9.60 13.36 -4.98
C SER A 126 -9.36 14.66 -5.72
N GLN A 127 -10.33 15.59 -5.65
CA GLN A 127 -10.27 16.90 -6.32
C GLN A 127 -9.97 16.81 -7.84
N GLY A 128 -10.49 15.78 -8.52
CA GLY A 128 -10.30 15.56 -9.96
C GLY A 128 -8.94 14.96 -10.35
N LEU A 129 -8.09 14.65 -9.38
CA LEU A 129 -6.79 14.00 -9.59
C LEU A 129 -6.84 12.57 -9.08
N ARG A 130 -6.22 11.64 -9.82
CA ARG A 130 -6.11 10.23 -9.46
C ARG A 130 -4.73 9.94 -8.89
N TYR A 131 -4.71 9.28 -7.74
CA TYR A 131 -3.53 8.98 -6.93
C TYR A 131 -3.45 7.48 -6.66
N LEU A 132 -2.23 6.94 -6.64
CA LEU A 132 -1.94 5.65 -6.02
C LEU A 132 -1.18 5.93 -4.72
N LEU A 133 -1.76 5.53 -3.60
CA LEU A 133 -1.10 5.57 -2.29
C LEU A 133 -0.73 4.15 -1.88
N VAL A 134 0.55 3.98 -1.52
CA VAL A 134 1.08 2.75 -0.93
C VAL A 134 1.66 3.11 0.41
N THR A 135 1.11 2.56 1.49
CA THR A 135 1.55 2.90 2.83
C THR A 135 1.48 1.72 3.78
N MET A 136 2.43 1.66 4.70
CA MET A 136 2.44 0.65 5.75
C MET A 136 1.73 1.20 6.98
N ILE A 137 0.73 0.47 7.49
CA ILE A 137 0.06 0.78 8.74
C ILE A 137 0.57 -0.14 9.85
N LYS A 138 0.85 0.46 11.01
CA LYS A 138 1.04 -0.28 12.26
C LYS A 138 -0.32 -0.37 12.97
N LYS A 139 -0.48 -1.33 13.89
CA LYS A 139 -1.72 -1.66 14.64
C LYS A 139 -2.34 -0.52 15.49
N LYS A 140 -2.06 0.77 15.23
CA LYS A 140 -2.36 1.90 16.13
C LYS A 140 -3.52 2.82 15.69
N ASN A 141 -4.19 2.59 14.55
CA ASN A 141 -5.10 3.58 13.93
C ASN A 141 -6.61 3.31 14.13
N GLY A 142 -7.06 2.74 15.26
CA GLY A 142 -8.49 2.51 15.54
C GLY A 142 -9.18 1.45 14.65
N VAL A 143 -8.56 1.09 13.53
CA VAL A 143 -8.83 -0.06 12.67
C VAL A 143 -7.64 -1.00 12.78
N THR A 144 -7.91 -2.28 13.02
CA THR A 144 -6.91 -3.36 12.94
C THR A 144 -7.06 -4.10 11.62
N ILE A 145 -6.04 -4.85 11.22
CA ILE A 145 -6.11 -5.78 10.09
C ILE A 145 -6.08 -7.19 10.68
N SER A 146 -7.02 -8.05 10.30
CA SER A 146 -7.01 -9.46 10.69
C SER A 146 -6.07 -10.30 9.86
N GLU A 147 -5.87 -11.56 10.26
CA GLU A 147 -5.03 -12.53 9.55
C GLU A 147 -5.49 -12.75 8.09
N ASN A 148 -6.79 -12.59 7.83
CA ASN A 148 -7.39 -12.63 6.49
C ASN A 148 -7.23 -11.31 5.71
N LEU A 149 -6.43 -10.38 6.22
CA LEU A 149 -6.12 -9.06 5.67
C LEU A 149 -7.31 -8.10 5.60
N ASN A 150 -8.39 -8.39 6.33
CA ASN A 150 -9.58 -7.53 6.38
C ASN A 150 -9.42 -6.44 7.43
N PRO A 151 -9.86 -5.20 7.15
CA PRO A 151 -9.96 -4.19 8.18
C PRO A 151 -11.12 -4.51 9.13
N GLU A 152 -10.86 -4.36 10.42
CA GLU A 152 -11.79 -4.61 11.52
C GLU A 152 -11.74 -3.44 12.52
N GLU A 153 -12.86 -3.13 13.15
CA GLU A 153 -12.88 -2.13 14.22
C GLU A 153 -12.12 -2.67 15.45
N MET A 154 -11.34 -1.81 16.11
CA MET A 154 -10.69 -2.19 17.36
C MET A 154 -11.74 -2.32 18.48
N ILE A 155 -12.05 -3.55 18.86
CA ILE A 155 -12.84 -3.84 20.08
C ILE A 155 -11.98 -3.41 21.28
N HIS A 156 -12.47 -2.43 22.04
CA HIS A 156 -11.87 -1.97 23.30
C HIS A 156 -12.31 -2.86 24.46
#